data_AF-A0A934K3G9-F1
#
_entry.id   AF-A0A934K3G9-F1
#
_cell.length_a   1.000
_cell.length_b   1.000
_cell.length_c   1.000
_cell.angle_alpha   90.00
_cell.angle_beta   90.00
_cell.angle_gamma   90.00
#
_symmetry.space_group_name_H-M   'P 1'
#
loop_
_entity.id
_entity.type
_entity.pdbx_description
1 polymer ?
#
loop_
_entity_poly.entity_id
_entity_poly.type
_entity_poly.pdbx_seq_one_letter_code
_entity_poly.pdbx_strand_id
1 'polypeptide(L)'
;MQGADYGQALEAARRWIAEHGRYPQQQEWEHRAPGRPTTRTIKRRWGWDQLMTAAAGADARAPKLEARKAHRLELLLTLRRAREELGRWPTAGEWELATSDHASRRSFVRAFGSWRLACRTAARLKL
;
A
#
# COMPACT_ATOMS: atom_id res chain seq x y z
N MET A 1 29.15 17.30 18.56
CA MET A 1 27.94 16.50 18.26
C MET A 1 28.02 16.00 16.83
N GLN A 2 28.40 14.73 16.61
CA GLN A 2 28.29 14.13 15.29
C GLN A 2 26.80 14.00 14.95
N GLY A 3 26.35 14.70 13.91
CA GLY A 3 25.01 14.50 13.37
C GLY A 3 24.89 13.08 12.82
N ALA A 4 23.72 12.45 12.96
CA ALA A 4 23.52 11.08 12.52
C ALA A 4 24.06 10.87 11.09
N ASP A 5 24.85 9.84 10.87
CA ASP A 5 25.35 9.50 9.53
C ASP A 5 24.26 8.82 8.68
N TYR A 6 24.54 8.59 7.40
CA TYR A 6 23.59 7.98 6.48
C TYR A 6 23.21 6.55 6.90
N GLY A 7 24.18 5.79 7.44
CA GLY A 7 23.96 4.42 7.89
C GLY A 7 23.01 4.36 9.07
N GLN A 8 23.20 5.22 10.07
CA GLN A 8 22.30 5.34 11.23
C GLN A 8 20.88 5.72 10.81
N ALA A 9 20.74 6.64 9.85
CA ALA A 9 19.43 7.04 9.32
C ALA A 9 18.73 5.88 8.58
N LEU A 10 19.49 5.13 7.78
CA LEU A 10 19.01 3.97 7.04
C LEU A 10 18.57 2.83 7.97
N GLU A 11 19.37 2.55 9.00
CA GLU A 11 19.08 1.49 9.95
C GLU A 11 17.87 1.82 10.83
N ALA A 12 17.75 3.08 11.27
CA ALA A 12 16.56 3.55 11.97
C ALA A 12 15.29 3.35 11.13
N ALA A 13 15.36 3.65 9.83
CA ALA A 13 14.23 3.46 8.93
C ALA A 13 13.93 1.97 8.69
N ARG A 14 14.95 1.11 8.61
CA ARG A 14 14.78 -0.35 8.53
C ARG A 14 14.08 -0.92 9.75
N ARG A 15 14.53 -0.54 10.96
CA ARG A 15 13.90 -0.98 12.22
C ARG A 15 12.44 -0.58 12.27
N TRP A 16 12.14 0.67 11.92
CA TRP A 16 10.76 1.14 11.85
C TRP A 16 9.90 0.27 10.91
N ILE A 17 10.40 -0.02 9.71
CA ILE A 17 9.67 -0.83 8.71
C ILE A 17 9.45 -2.24 9.22
N ALA A 18 10.46 -2.86 9.84
CA ALA A 18 10.35 -4.19 10.41
C ALA A 18 9.33 -4.24 11.56
N GLU A 19 9.32 -3.23 12.43
CA GLU A 19 8.42 -3.16 13.59
C GLU A 19 6.97 -2.83 13.20
N HIS A 20 6.77 -1.92 12.24
CA HIS A 20 5.45 -1.37 11.93
C HIS A 20 4.86 -1.89 10.62
N GLY A 21 5.63 -2.62 9.81
CA GLY A 21 5.21 -3.14 8.50
C GLY A 21 4.96 -2.04 7.44
N ARG A 22 5.29 -0.79 7.74
CA ARG A 22 5.06 0.38 6.86
C ARG A 22 6.20 1.38 6.96
N TYR A 23 6.27 2.29 5.99
CA TYR A 23 7.17 3.43 6.09
C TYR A 23 6.71 4.35 7.23
N PRO A 24 7.67 5.01 7.90
CA PRO A 24 7.31 6.12 8.75
C PRO A 24 6.63 7.22 7.92
N GLN A 25 5.75 7.96 8.55
CA GLN A 25 5.22 9.21 8.05
C GLN A 25 6.16 10.35 8.44
N GLN A 26 6.15 11.41 7.66
CA GLN A 26 7.01 12.57 7.89
C GLN A 26 6.75 13.24 9.26
N GLN A 27 5.50 13.24 9.72
CA GLN A 27 5.11 13.81 11.02
C GLN A 27 5.65 12.98 12.20
N GLU A 28 5.70 11.65 12.06
CA GLU A 28 6.22 10.74 13.09
C GLU A 28 7.72 10.95 13.35
N TRP A 29 8.44 11.50 12.37
CA TRP A 29 9.87 11.79 12.39
C TRP A 29 10.18 13.29 12.45
N GLU A 30 9.17 14.13 12.63
CA GLU A 30 9.36 15.57 12.72
C GLU A 30 10.21 15.98 13.92
N HIS A 31 9.90 15.40 15.08
CA HIS A 31 10.58 15.67 16.34
C HIS A 31 11.81 14.78 16.53
N ARG A 32 12.79 15.31 17.26
CA ARG A 32 14.01 14.58 17.62
C ARG A 32 13.64 13.41 18.54
N ALA A 33 14.14 12.23 18.22
CA ALA A 33 14.02 11.04 19.07
C ALA A 33 15.36 10.29 19.09
N PRO A 34 15.64 9.50 20.15
CA PRO A 34 16.84 8.67 20.22
C PRO A 34 16.93 7.72 19.01
N GLY A 35 18.15 7.53 18.50
CA GLY A 35 18.43 6.55 17.46
C GLY A 35 17.93 6.88 16.05
N ARG A 36 17.36 8.08 15.80
CA ARG A 36 16.93 8.48 14.46
C ARG A 36 17.07 10.00 14.19
N PRO A 37 17.45 10.41 12.97
CA PRO A 37 17.41 11.82 12.58
C PRO A 37 15.99 12.30 12.28
N THR A 38 15.78 13.61 12.36
CA THR A 38 14.48 14.21 12.04
C THR A 38 14.21 14.23 10.53
N THR A 39 12.93 14.32 10.16
CA THR A 39 12.46 14.49 8.77
C THR A 39 13.18 15.63 8.07
N ARG A 40 13.38 16.77 8.75
CA ARG A 40 14.12 17.92 8.19
C ARG A 40 15.57 17.57 7.85
N THR A 41 16.23 16.80 8.71
CA THR A 41 17.63 16.37 8.52
C THR A 41 17.73 15.40 7.35
N ILE A 42 16.82 14.42 7.29
CA ILE A 42 16.77 13.42 6.22
C ILE A 42 16.50 14.09 4.87
N LYS A 43 15.49 14.96 4.79
CA LYS A 43 15.15 15.69 3.55
C LYS A 43 16.34 16.49 3.01
N ARG A 44 17.02 17.24 3.88
CA ARG A 44 18.14 18.10 3.47
C ARG A 44 19.37 17.33 3.01
N ARG A 45 19.66 16.18 3.61
CA ARG A 45 20.92 15.46 3.37
C ARG A 45 20.81 14.35 2.34
N TRP A 46 19.68 13.65 2.30
CA TRP A 46 19.57 12.39 1.55
C TRP A 46 18.26 12.23 0.78
N GLY A 47 17.30 13.13 0.99
CA GLY A 47 15.95 12.98 0.45
C GLY A 47 15.15 11.90 1.20
N TRP A 48 13.94 12.25 1.62
CA TRP A 48 13.07 11.33 2.36
C TRP A 48 12.75 10.07 1.55
N ASP A 49 12.27 10.24 0.32
CA ASP A 49 11.83 9.10 -0.50
C ASP A 49 12.99 8.18 -0.90
N GLN A 50 14.16 8.75 -1.15
CA GLN A 50 15.38 8.00 -1.48
C GLN A 50 15.86 7.17 -0.29
N LEU A 51 15.95 7.78 0.89
CA LEU A 51 16.32 7.06 2.12
C LEU A 51 15.32 5.97 2.47
N MET A 52 14.01 6.26 2.40
CA MET A 52 12.97 5.26 2.70
C MET A 52 12.97 4.11 1.70
N THR A 53 13.25 4.38 0.42
CA THR A 53 13.40 3.33 -0.62
C THR A 53 14.64 2.48 -0.38
N ALA A 54 15.76 3.08 0.01
CA ALA A 54 16.97 2.34 0.36
C ALA A 54 16.79 1.52 1.65
N ALA A 55 16.08 2.07 2.64
CA ALA A 55 15.79 1.41 3.90
C ALA A 55 14.87 0.20 3.69
N ALA A 56 13.88 0.37 2.83
CA ALA A 56 13.04 -0.70 2.32
C ALA A 56 13.84 -1.89 1.77
N GLY A 57 14.95 -1.62 1.09
CA GLY A 57 15.68 -2.64 0.35
C GLY A 57 14.83 -3.28 -0.77
N ALA A 58 15.35 -4.33 -1.38
CA ALA A 58 14.57 -5.16 -2.31
C ALA A 58 13.40 -5.87 -1.59
N ASP A 59 13.59 -6.20 -0.31
CA ASP A 59 12.59 -6.91 0.51
C ASP A 59 11.33 -6.12 0.79
N ALA A 60 11.35 -4.80 1.03
CA ALA A 60 10.11 -4.06 1.29
C ALA A 60 9.19 -3.90 0.06
N ARG A 61 9.69 -4.20 -1.16
CA ARG A 61 8.80 -4.41 -2.31
C ARG A 61 7.89 -5.61 -2.08
N ALA A 62 8.35 -6.64 -1.37
CA ALA A 62 7.57 -7.85 -1.10
C ALA A 62 6.34 -7.54 -0.19
N PRO A 63 6.44 -6.94 1.01
CA PRO A 63 5.26 -6.56 1.81
C PRO A 63 4.27 -5.66 1.07
N LYS A 64 4.74 -4.66 0.31
CA LYS A 64 3.84 -3.81 -0.49
C LYS A 64 3.19 -4.57 -1.64
N LEU A 65 3.91 -5.50 -2.27
CA LEU A 65 3.38 -6.36 -3.32
C LEU A 65 2.35 -7.33 -2.75
N GLU A 66 2.64 -7.96 -1.61
CA GLU A 66 1.74 -8.87 -0.92
C GLU A 66 0.48 -8.13 -0.44
N ALA A 67 0.60 -6.93 0.14
CA ALA A 67 -0.55 -6.11 0.49
C ALA A 67 -1.39 -5.73 -0.75
N ARG A 68 -0.74 -5.40 -1.88
CA ARG A 68 -1.45 -5.14 -3.15
C ARG A 68 -2.13 -6.40 -3.69
N LYS A 69 -1.50 -7.58 -3.58
CA LYS A 69 -2.09 -8.86 -3.98
C LYS A 69 -3.29 -9.19 -3.11
N ALA A 70 -3.17 -9.04 -1.79
CA ALA A 70 -4.25 -9.24 -0.83
C ALA A 70 -5.44 -8.33 -1.13
N HIS A 71 -5.18 -7.03 -1.32
CA HIS A 71 -6.24 -6.07 -1.69
C HIS A 71 -6.89 -6.39 -3.05
N ARG A 72 -6.10 -6.81 -4.06
CA ARG A 72 -6.67 -7.29 -5.33
C ARG A 72 -7.56 -8.51 -5.12
N LEU A 73 -7.13 -9.46 -4.31
CA LEU A 73 -7.92 -10.66 -4.02
C LEU A 73 -9.24 -10.30 -3.34
N GLU A 74 -9.20 -9.42 -2.34
CA GLU A 74 -10.38 -8.88 -1.64
C GLU A 74 -11.40 -8.31 -2.63
N LEU A 75 -10.96 -7.43 -3.54
CA LEU A 75 -11.82 -6.85 -4.58
C LEU A 75 -12.48 -7.94 -5.45
N LEU A 76 -11.73 -8.98 -5.86
CA LEU A 76 -12.28 -10.07 -6.66
C LEU A 76 -13.30 -10.91 -5.88
N LEU A 77 -13.07 -11.13 -4.58
CA LEU A 77 -14.00 -11.82 -3.69
C LEU A 77 -15.30 -11.02 -3.50
N THR A 78 -15.22 -9.69 -3.34
CA THR A 78 -16.42 -8.85 -3.25
C THR A 78 -17.26 -8.94 -4.54
N LEU A 79 -16.62 -8.95 -5.72
CA LEU A 79 -17.32 -9.13 -7.00
C LEU A 79 -17.97 -10.52 -7.13
N ARG A 80 -17.33 -11.56 -6.58
CA ARG A 80 -17.90 -12.92 -6.57
C ARG A 80 -19.13 -13.01 -5.69
N ARG A 81 -19.03 -12.51 -4.46
CA ARG A 81 -20.15 -12.44 -3.53
C ARG A 81 -21.33 -11.68 -4.13
N ALA A 82 -21.06 -10.50 -4.73
CA ALA A 82 -22.09 -9.72 -5.39
C ALA A 82 -22.76 -10.48 -6.56
N ARG A 83 -22.00 -11.29 -7.31
CA ARG A 83 -22.57 -12.15 -8.37
C ARG A 83 -23.49 -13.22 -7.78
N GLU A 84 -23.09 -13.84 -6.68
CA GLU A 84 -23.89 -14.86 -6.00
C GLU A 84 -25.19 -14.28 -5.45
N GLU A 85 -25.13 -13.09 -4.84
CA GLU A 85 -26.28 -12.38 -4.29
C GLU A 85 -27.24 -11.86 -5.39
N LEU A 86 -26.72 -11.32 -6.49
CA LEU A 86 -27.53 -10.75 -7.57
C LEU A 86 -27.97 -11.78 -8.63
N GLY A 87 -27.39 -12.98 -8.63
CA GLY A 87 -27.52 -13.97 -9.71
C GLY A 87 -26.90 -13.54 -11.05
N ARG A 88 -26.31 -12.35 -11.14
CA ARG A 88 -25.64 -11.78 -12.32
C ARG A 88 -24.44 -10.95 -11.90
N TRP A 89 -23.55 -10.66 -12.85
CA TRP A 89 -22.47 -9.71 -12.58
C TRP A 89 -23.03 -8.30 -12.34
N PRO A 90 -22.51 -7.56 -11.33
CA PRO A 90 -22.86 -6.16 -11.15
C PRO A 90 -22.39 -5.32 -12.33
N THR A 91 -23.17 -4.30 -12.66
CA THR A 91 -22.84 -3.32 -13.68
C THR A 91 -21.90 -2.25 -13.11
N ALA A 92 -21.18 -1.59 -14.00
CA ALA A 92 -20.28 -0.49 -13.63
C ALA A 92 -21.02 0.66 -12.93
N GLY A 93 -22.26 0.97 -13.35
CA GLY A 93 -23.05 2.07 -12.80
C GLY A 93 -23.54 1.79 -11.38
N GLU A 94 -23.94 0.54 -11.08
CA GLU A 94 -24.35 0.13 -9.73
C GLU A 94 -23.23 0.29 -8.70
N TRP A 95 -21.98 0.26 -9.16
CA TRP A 95 -20.79 0.33 -8.32
C TRP A 95 -20.02 1.64 -8.51
N GLU A 96 -20.63 2.70 -9.07
CA GLU A 96 -19.90 3.95 -9.31
C GLU A 96 -19.33 4.54 -8.01
N LEU A 97 -20.09 4.45 -6.91
CA LEU A 97 -19.70 4.92 -5.59
C LEU A 97 -19.32 3.76 -4.66
N ALA A 98 -18.47 4.06 -3.67
CA ALA A 98 -18.14 3.11 -2.62
C ALA A 98 -19.24 3.09 -1.56
N THR A 99 -19.51 1.91 -1.00
CA THR A 99 -20.45 1.68 0.10
C THR A 99 -19.71 1.00 1.26
N SER A 100 -20.43 0.69 2.35
CA SER A 100 -19.89 -0.14 3.43
C SER A 100 -19.50 -1.54 2.95
N ASP A 101 -20.19 -2.05 1.93
CA ASP A 101 -20.08 -3.45 1.51
C ASP A 101 -19.10 -3.64 0.36
N HIS A 102 -18.84 -2.58 -0.41
CA HIS A 102 -17.93 -2.67 -1.55
C HIS A 102 -17.22 -1.37 -1.91
N ALA A 103 -16.05 -1.52 -2.53
CA ALA A 103 -15.31 -0.41 -3.12
C ALA A 103 -16.01 0.13 -4.38
N SER A 104 -15.70 1.39 -4.72
CA SER A 104 -16.16 2.00 -5.98
C SER A 104 -15.53 1.33 -7.21
N ARG A 105 -16.21 1.44 -8.36
CA ARG A 105 -15.75 1.04 -9.70
C ARG A 105 -14.36 1.58 -9.99
N ARG A 106 -14.05 2.79 -9.53
CA ARG A 106 -12.73 3.40 -9.74
C ARG A 106 -11.60 2.61 -9.06
N SER A 107 -11.86 1.99 -7.91
CA SER A 107 -10.89 1.10 -7.25
C SER A 107 -10.61 -0.14 -8.10
N PHE A 108 -11.63 -0.74 -8.69
CA PHE A 108 -11.49 -1.86 -9.62
C PHE A 108 -10.74 -1.48 -10.89
N VAL A 109 -11.05 -0.32 -11.48
CA VAL A 109 -10.31 0.18 -12.66
C VAL A 109 -8.85 0.43 -12.34
N ARG A 110 -8.53 1.01 -11.17
CA ARG A 110 -7.13 1.21 -10.75
C ARG A 110 -6.37 -0.09 -10.53
N ALA A 111 -7.01 -1.08 -9.93
CA ALA A 111 -6.40 -2.37 -9.68
C ALA A 111 -6.25 -3.17 -10.99
N PHE A 112 -7.31 -3.30 -11.78
CA PHE A 112 -7.38 -4.28 -12.89
C PHE A 112 -7.34 -3.64 -14.29
N GLY A 113 -7.21 -2.31 -14.40
CA GLY A 113 -7.23 -1.57 -15.66
C GLY A 113 -8.62 -1.30 -16.22
N SER A 114 -9.60 -2.20 -16.00
CA SER A 114 -11.00 -1.94 -16.36
C SER A 114 -11.98 -2.77 -15.52
N TRP A 115 -13.22 -2.28 -15.40
CA TRP A 115 -14.32 -3.01 -14.76
C TRP A 115 -14.55 -4.39 -15.41
N ARG A 116 -14.63 -4.42 -16.74
CA ARG A 116 -14.84 -5.67 -17.50
C ARG A 116 -13.69 -6.66 -17.29
N LEU A 117 -12.45 -6.19 -17.14
CA LEU A 117 -11.33 -7.07 -16.80
C LEU A 117 -11.41 -7.56 -15.35
N ALA A 118 -11.84 -6.72 -14.40
CA ALA A 118 -12.09 -7.15 -13.02
C ALA A 118 -13.14 -8.26 -12.94
N CYS A 119 -14.32 -8.11 -13.56
CA CYS A 119 -15.35 -9.16 -13.57
C CYS A 119 -14.86 -10.45 -14.23
N ARG A 120 -14.15 -10.36 -15.37
CA ARG A 120 -13.56 -11.54 -16.04
C ARG A 120 -12.50 -12.22 -15.19
N THR A 121 -11.72 -11.46 -14.43
CA THR A 121 -10.71 -12.01 -13.51
C THR A 121 -11.39 -12.69 -12.34
N ALA A 122 -12.41 -12.06 -11.76
CA ALA A 122 -13.21 -12.64 -10.68
C ALA A 122 -13.85 -13.95 -11.14
N ALA A 123 -14.43 -14.00 -12.35
CA ALA A 123 -15.01 -15.21 -12.95
C ALA A 123 -14.04 -16.40 -13.09
N ARG A 124 -12.73 -16.14 -13.17
CA ARG A 124 -11.68 -17.15 -13.29
C ARG A 124 -10.99 -17.47 -11.98
N LEU A 125 -11.25 -16.70 -10.92
CA LEU A 125 -10.76 -17.00 -9.59
C LEU A 125 -11.34 -18.35 -9.15
N LYS A 126 -10.45 -19.31 -8.88
CA LYS A 126 -10.76 -20.58 -8.24
C LYS A 126 -10.61 -20.36 -6.73
N LEU A 127 -11.64 -20.70 -5.98
CA LEU A 127 -11.64 -20.69 -4.52
C LEU A 127 -11.09 -22.02 -4.00
#